data_AF-A0A7R9JE02-F1
#
_entry.id   AF-A0A7R9JE02-F1
#
_cell.length_a   1.000
_cell.length_b   1.000
_cell.length_c   1.000
_cell.angle_alpha   90.00
_cell.angle_beta   90.00
_cell.angle_gamma   90.00
#
_symmetry.space_group_name_H-M   'P 1'
#
loop_
_entity.id
_entity.type
_entity.pdbx_description
1 polymer ?
#
loop_
_entity_poly.entity_id
_entity_poly.type
_entity_poly.pdbx_seq_one_letter_code
_entity_poly.pdbx_strand_id
1 'polypeptide(L)'
;MPGVRENSLDHHWDDLSYRELHLSDQADMFHRSSVHSNGYSTDGQHGGGAVEEMPTYLMEHLATFTVSKETSIMYPADGMRRLLQLEKSNGIWSQKMQMRLDQNWVLIMDYETG
;
A
#
# COMPACT_ATOMS: atom_id res chain seq x y z
N MET A 1 -40.21 -3.61 33.49
CA MET A 1 -38.90 -2.96 33.25
C MET A 1 -38.52 -3.22 31.81
N PRO A 2 -38.56 -2.22 30.90
CA PRO A 2 -38.22 -2.41 29.50
C PRO A 2 -36.70 -2.50 29.31
N GLY A 3 -36.28 -3.33 28.35
CA GLY A 3 -34.89 -3.70 28.09
C GLY A 3 -34.03 -2.54 27.56
N VAL A 4 -32.79 -2.53 28.04
CA VAL A 4 -31.72 -1.65 27.55
C VAL A 4 -31.32 -2.13 26.16
N ARG A 5 -31.53 -1.28 25.15
CA ARG A 5 -30.94 -1.46 23.82
C ARG A 5 -29.47 -1.04 23.94
N GLU A 6 -28.56 -2.00 23.86
CA GLU A 6 -27.14 -1.70 23.71
C GLU A 6 -26.88 -1.22 22.28
N ASN A 7 -26.22 -0.07 22.20
CA ASN A 7 -25.88 0.65 20.98
C ASN A 7 -24.95 -0.20 20.08
N SER A 8 -25.50 -0.68 18.96
CA SER A 8 -24.73 -1.13 17.81
C SER A 8 -24.30 0.09 16.99
N LEU A 9 -23.19 0.75 17.36
CA LEU A 9 -22.65 1.90 16.60
C LEU A 9 -21.15 1.80 16.27
N ASP A 10 -20.47 0.72 16.62
CA ASP A 10 -19.01 0.67 16.50
C ASP A 10 -18.48 0.17 15.14
N HIS A 11 -19.35 -0.26 14.21
CA HIS A 11 -18.93 -0.89 12.95
C HIS A 11 -19.08 0.01 11.70
N HIS A 12 -19.47 1.27 11.87
CA HIS A 12 -19.77 2.13 10.72
C HIS A 12 -18.52 2.70 10.03
N TRP A 13 -17.43 2.86 10.78
CA TRP A 13 -16.21 3.52 10.28
C TRP A 13 -15.33 2.63 9.40
N ASP A 14 -15.38 1.31 9.61
CA ASP A 14 -14.60 0.36 8.82
C ASP A 14 -15.14 0.29 7.37
N ASP A 15 -16.46 0.19 7.17
CA ASP A 15 -17.10 0.01 5.85
C ASP A 15 -16.93 1.24 4.92
N LEU A 16 -16.98 2.46 5.46
CA LEU A 16 -16.85 3.67 4.65
C LEU A 16 -15.44 3.83 4.07
N SER A 17 -14.40 3.48 4.83
CA SER A 17 -13.01 3.61 4.38
C SER A 17 -12.68 2.64 3.23
N TYR A 18 -13.18 1.41 3.27
CA TYR A 18 -13.01 0.44 2.17
C TYR A 18 -13.80 0.83 0.91
N ARG A 19 -15.02 1.36 1.07
CA ARG A 19 -15.85 1.79 -0.07
C ARG A 19 -15.28 3.01 -0.78
N GLU A 20 -14.70 3.96 -0.04
CA GLU A 20 -14.14 5.19 -0.63
C GLU A 20 -12.85 4.91 -1.42
N LEU A 21 -12.06 3.91 -1.01
CA LEU A 21 -10.91 3.42 -1.78
C LEU A 21 -11.32 2.64 -3.05
N HIS A 22 -12.44 1.91 -3.05
CA HIS A 22 -12.88 1.15 -4.25
C HIS A 22 -13.63 2.01 -5.29
N LEU A 23 -14.15 3.18 -4.90
CA LEU A 23 -14.86 4.06 -5.83
C LEU A 23 -13.90 4.82 -6.77
N SER A 24 -12.65 5.02 -6.36
CA SER A 24 -11.62 5.72 -7.15
C SER A 24 -11.02 4.84 -8.25
N ASP A 25 -10.85 3.54 -8.03
CA ASP A 25 -10.32 2.58 -9.03
C ASP A 25 -11.25 2.37 -10.24
N GLN A 26 -12.56 2.64 -10.09
CA GLN A 26 -13.53 2.39 -11.17
C GLN A 26 -13.54 3.51 -12.24
N ALA A 27 -12.99 4.69 -11.95
CA ALA A 27 -12.99 5.82 -12.88
C ALA A 27 -11.86 5.75 -13.93
N ASP A 28 -10.77 5.02 -13.65
CA ASP A 28 -9.59 4.96 -14.53
C ASP A 28 -9.63 3.81 -15.56
N MET A 29 -10.67 2.97 -15.55
CA MET A 29 -10.77 1.82 -16.47
C MET A 29 -11.16 2.17 -17.92
N PHE A 30 -11.47 3.43 -18.27
CA PHE A 30 -11.97 3.79 -19.61
C PHE A 30 -11.01 4.58 -20.50
N HIS A 31 -9.77 4.85 -20.08
CA HIS A 31 -8.80 5.57 -20.91
C HIS A 31 -7.40 4.94 -20.95
N ARG A 32 -7.30 3.74 -21.54
CA ARG A 32 -6.09 3.38 -22.31
C ARG A 32 -6.37 2.28 -23.35
N SER A 33 -6.83 2.72 -24.50
CA SER A 33 -6.60 2.00 -25.75
C SER A 33 -5.09 1.92 -26.00
N SER A 34 -4.47 0.78 -25.68
CA SER A 34 -3.22 0.37 -26.32
C SER A 34 -3.38 -1.04 -26.84
N VAL A 35 -3.55 -1.11 -28.15
CA VAL A 35 -3.53 -2.32 -28.97
C VAL A 35 -2.17 -2.99 -28.75
N HIS A 36 -2.12 -4.00 -27.89
CA HIS A 36 -0.96 -4.87 -27.77
C HIS A 36 -1.24 -6.13 -28.58
N SER A 37 -0.67 -6.16 -29.77
CA SER A 37 -0.62 -7.31 -30.67
C SER A 37 0.17 -8.45 -30.02
N ASN A 38 -0.42 -9.65 -29.96
CA ASN A 38 0.27 -10.87 -29.58
C ASN A 38 1.26 -11.28 -30.69
N GLY A 39 2.46 -10.71 -30.67
CA GLY A 39 3.55 -11.06 -31.58
C GLY A 39 4.26 -12.33 -31.11
N TYR A 40 3.83 -13.49 -31.59
CA TYR A 40 4.62 -14.72 -31.53
C TYR A 40 5.75 -14.59 -32.55
N SER A 41 6.96 -14.22 -32.12
CA SER A 41 8.17 -14.31 -32.94
C SER A 41 9.06 -15.40 -32.38
N THR A 42 9.01 -16.55 -33.05
CA THR A 42 9.96 -17.65 -32.89
C THR A 42 11.26 -17.31 -33.60
N ASP A 43 12.35 -17.84 -33.04
CA ASP A 43 13.71 -17.91 -33.55
C ASP A 43 14.68 -16.74 -33.27
N GLY A 44 15.62 -17.07 -32.37
CA GLY A 44 17.03 -16.95 -32.70
C GLY A 44 17.74 -15.73 -32.13
N GLN A 45 18.56 -15.99 -31.11
CA GLN A 45 20.00 -15.68 -31.07
C GLN A 45 20.45 -15.08 -29.72
N HIS A 46 21.44 -15.76 -29.14
CA HIS A 46 22.06 -15.54 -27.84
C HIS A 46 22.63 -14.14 -27.61
N GLY A 47 22.51 -13.61 -26.39
CA GLY A 47 23.42 -12.56 -25.90
C GLY A 47 22.96 -11.83 -24.63
N GLY A 48 23.57 -12.16 -23.49
CA GLY A 48 23.50 -11.36 -22.26
C GLY A 48 22.54 -11.91 -21.22
N GLY A 49 23.09 -12.42 -20.10
CA GLY A 49 22.30 -12.95 -19.00
C GLY A 49 21.23 -11.95 -18.56
N ALA A 50 19.98 -12.40 -18.58
CA ALA A 50 18.89 -11.74 -17.87
C ALA A 50 19.32 -11.71 -16.40
N VAL A 51 19.87 -10.58 -15.96
CA VAL A 51 19.77 -10.20 -14.56
C VAL A 51 18.27 -10.19 -14.33
N GLU A 52 17.77 -11.15 -13.55
CA GLU A 52 16.39 -11.14 -13.09
C GLU A 52 16.17 -9.77 -12.42
N GLU A 53 15.58 -8.83 -13.16
CA GLU A 53 15.32 -7.48 -12.66
C GLU A 53 14.28 -7.63 -11.55
N MET A 54 14.78 -7.62 -10.31
CA MET A 54 13.96 -7.70 -9.12
C MET A 54 12.92 -6.56 -9.15
N PRO A 55 11.61 -6.87 -8.97
CA PRO A 55 10.57 -5.85 -8.99
C PRO A 55 10.89 -4.71 -8.04
N THR A 56 10.94 -3.50 -8.60
CA THR A 56 11.35 -2.29 -7.91
C THR A 56 10.22 -1.27 -7.99
N TYR A 57 9.82 -0.75 -6.84
CA TYR A 57 8.70 0.16 -6.69
C TYR A 57 9.18 1.46 -6.05
N LEU A 58 8.71 2.59 -6.58
CA LEU A 58 8.82 3.87 -5.93
C LEU A 58 7.67 4.01 -4.92
N MET A 59 7.98 4.44 -3.70
CA MET A 59 6.98 4.63 -2.65
C MET A 59 7.29 5.83 -1.77
N GLU A 60 6.30 6.27 -1.02
CA GLU A 60 6.46 7.20 0.09
C GLU A 60 6.34 6.44 1.42
N HIS A 61 7.37 6.50 2.25
CA HIS A 61 7.29 6.03 3.63
C HIS A 61 6.70 7.14 4.50
N LEU A 62 5.70 6.79 5.32
CA LEU A 62 4.97 7.76 6.15
C LEU A 62 5.27 7.61 7.64
N ALA A 63 5.31 6.38 8.14
CA ALA A 63 5.64 6.05 9.52
C ALA A 63 5.93 4.55 9.69
N THR A 64 6.58 4.22 10.80
CA THR A 64 6.68 2.84 11.29
C THR A 64 6.24 2.81 12.74
N PHE A 65 5.37 1.85 13.07
CA PHE A 65 4.82 1.71 14.42
C PHE A 65 5.35 0.46 15.10
N THR A 66 5.58 0.57 16.40
CA THR A 66 5.84 -0.59 17.25
C THR A 66 4.52 -1.22 17.67
N VAL A 67 4.36 -2.51 17.40
CA VAL A 67 3.21 -3.31 17.85
C VAL A 67 3.42 -3.72 19.29
N SER A 68 2.64 -3.15 20.21
CA SER A 68 2.70 -3.45 21.63
C SER A 68 1.42 -3.04 22.35
N LYS A 69 1.17 -3.67 23.50
CA LYS A 69 0.05 -3.28 24.37
C LYS A 69 0.23 -1.88 24.95
N GLU A 70 1.47 -1.48 25.24
CA GLU A 70 1.80 -0.19 25.83
C GLU A 70 1.49 0.97 24.86
N THR A 71 1.75 0.77 23.57
CA THR A 71 1.46 1.75 22.51
C THR A 71 0.01 1.72 22.04
N SER A 72 -0.84 0.81 22.56
CA SER A 72 -2.20 0.55 22.06
C SER A 72 -2.26 0.23 20.55
N ILE A 73 -1.20 -0.35 19.99
CA ILE A 73 -1.15 -0.80 18.60
C ILE A 73 -0.96 -2.31 18.63
N MET A 74 -2.05 -3.05 18.49
CA MET A 74 -2.04 -4.52 18.51
C MET A 74 -2.30 -5.10 17.13
N TYR A 75 -3.05 -4.38 16.30
CA TYR A 75 -3.43 -4.79 14.95
C TYR A 75 -3.07 -3.72 13.92
N PRO A 76 -2.91 -4.07 12.63
CA PRO A 76 -2.62 -3.10 11.58
C PRO A 76 -3.59 -1.91 11.53
N ALA A 77 -4.88 -2.14 11.80
CA ALA A 77 -5.90 -1.08 11.87
C ALA A 77 -5.62 -0.01 12.94
N ASP A 78 -5.00 -0.39 14.07
CA ASP A 78 -4.62 0.57 15.12
C ASP A 78 -3.50 1.52 14.62
N GLY A 79 -2.54 0.96 13.87
CA GLY A 79 -1.49 1.73 13.21
C GLY A 79 -2.06 2.70 12.19
N MET A 80 -3.03 2.27 11.37
CA MET A 80 -3.73 3.15 10.42
C MET A 80 -4.47 4.29 11.11
N ARG A 81 -5.22 3.99 12.19
CA ARG A 81 -5.90 5.03 12.98
C ARG A 81 -4.90 6.05 13.54
N ARG A 82 -3.75 5.59 14.02
CA ARG A 82 -2.68 6.46 14.52
C ARG A 82 -2.03 7.28 13.41
N LEU A 83 -1.80 6.69 12.24
CA LEU A 83 -1.24 7.36 11.07
C LEU A 83 -2.13 8.53 10.61
N LEU A 84 -3.44 8.29 10.50
CA LEU A 84 -4.41 9.33 10.12
C LEU A 84 -4.49 10.48 11.13
N GLN A 85 -4.31 10.19 12.43
CA GLN A 85 -4.23 11.25 13.44
C GLN A 85 -2.97 12.10 13.26
N LEU A 86 -1.84 11.46 12.96
CA LEU A 86 -0.58 12.16 12.75
C LEU A 86 -0.64 13.07 11.51
N GLU A 87 -1.19 12.58 10.41
CA GLU A 87 -1.45 13.36 9.19
C GLU A 87 -2.26 14.63 9.49
N LYS A 88 -3.38 14.49 10.22
CA LYS A 88 -4.23 15.63 10.62
C LYS A 88 -3.53 16.64 11.52
N SER A 89 -2.54 16.19 12.29
CA SER A 89 -1.76 17.05 13.20
C SER A 89 -0.48 17.61 12.58
N ASN A 90 -0.22 17.35 11.29
CA ASN A 90 1.04 17.64 10.59
C ASN A 90 2.28 17.07 11.33
N GLY A 91 2.10 15.96 12.04
CA GLY A 91 3.13 15.33 12.88
C GLY A 91 4.04 14.35 12.13
N ILE A 92 3.86 14.21 10.82
CA ILE A 92 4.59 13.28 9.95
C ILE A 92 4.94 13.97 8.63
N TRP A 93 5.97 13.46 7.97
CA TRP A 93 6.44 13.93 6.67
C TRP A 93 6.66 12.70 5.80
N SER A 94 6.28 12.76 4.52
CA SER A 94 6.56 11.65 3.59
C SER A 94 8.03 11.62 3.21
N GLN A 95 8.59 10.42 3.12
CA GLN A 95 9.95 10.19 2.63
C GLN A 95 9.92 9.34 1.36
N LYS A 96 10.52 9.85 0.29
CA LYS A 96 10.61 9.14 -0.98
C LYS A 96 11.62 8.00 -0.88
N MET A 97 11.18 6.77 -1.09
CA MET A 97 11.98 5.55 -0.95
C MET A 97 11.80 4.64 -2.17
N GLN A 98 12.75 3.74 -2.36
CA GLN A 98 12.66 2.64 -3.32
C GLN A 98 12.53 1.31 -2.58
N MET A 99 11.52 0.51 -2.92
CA MET A 99 11.34 -0.86 -2.43
C MET A 99 11.68 -1.86 -3.52
N ARG A 100 12.62 -2.77 -3.24
CA ARG A 100 12.95 -3.89 -4.12
C ARG A 100 12.52 -5.20 -3.47
N LEU A 101 11.83 -6.04 -4.24
CA LEU A 101 11.35 -7.35 -3.81
C LEU A 101 12.25 -8.46 -4.35
N ASP A 102 12.71 -9.32 -3.45
CA ASP A 102 13.35 -10.59 -3.75
C ASP A 102 12.50 -11.75 -3.19
N GLN A 103 12.84 -12.99 -3.53
CA GLN A 103 12.23 -14.19 -2.96
C GLN A 103 12.32 -14.23 -1.42
N ASN A 104 13.39 -13.68 -0.85
CA ASN A 104 13.67 -13.79 0.59
C ASN A 104 13.79 -12.44 1.30
N TRP A 105 13.77 -11.32 0.57
CA TRP A 105 14.10 -10.02 1.12
C TRP A 105 13.20 -8.92 0.56
N VAL A 106 12.89 -7.97 1.43
CA VAL A 106 12.35 -6.66 1.05
C VAL A 106 13.40 -5.63 1.42
N LEU A 107 13.93 -4.94 0.42
CA LEU A 107 14.92 -3.90 0.59
C LEU A 107 14.24 -2.55 0.40
N ILE A 108 14.29 -1.68 1.42
CA ILE A 108 13.80 -0.30 1.37
C ILE A 108 15.02 0.60 1.49
N MET A 109 15.25 1.43 0.47
CA MET A 109 16.39 2.34 0.40
C MET A 109 15.90 3.76 0.16
N ASP A 110 16.66 4.73 0.66
CA ASP A 110 16.42 6.14 0.37
C ASP A 110 16.60 6.40 -1.13
N TYR A 111 15.71 7.20 -1.71
CA TYR A 111 15.71 7.41 -3.16
C TYR A 111 16.92 8.24 -3.63
N GLU A 112 17.44 9.15 -2.81
CA GLU A 112 18.53 10.05 -3.20
C GLU A 112 19.90 9.49 -2.86
N THR A 113 20.01 8.80 -1.72
CA THR A 113 21.30 8.40 -1.13
C THR A 113 21.62 6.91 -1.28
N GLY A 114 20.64 6.07 -1.61
CA GLY A 114 20.82 4.66 -1.99
C GLY A 114 21.54 3.80 -0.97
#